data_AF-A0AAU3NEF6-F1
#
_entry.id   AF-A0AAU3NEF6-F1
#
_cell.length_a   1.000
_cell.length_b   1.000
_cell.length_c   1.000
_cell.angle_alpha   90.00
_cell.angle_beta   90.00
_cell.angle_gamma   90.00
#
_symmetry.space_group_name_H-M   'P 1'
#
loop_
_entity.id
_entity.type
_entity.pdbx_description
1 polymer ?
#
loop_
_entity_poly.entity_id
_entity_poly.type
_entity_poly.pdbx_seq_one_letter_code
_entity_poly.pdbx_strand_id
1 'polypeptide(L)'
;MTRIQKYVAAAAVAVTVLGVPSVSYAASQEGKAAYGTTAHRAAHPAPTARIVASGEHVKVTDGAEVWLTEEGKYWTTPTNPDPQFRSVVDGNIDRSHPGVSMQAEGSADGHFVLSGLYYGGKGTASRVTVQTKAGTVHGKLLELAGKPGWGVWYATAVVPTTDGQGGLTYLGTITVYDTKGRVYAQLK
;
A
#
# COMPACT_ATOMS: atom_id res chain seq x y z
N MET A 1 -30.59 -13.52 -37.72
CA MET A 1 -31.66 -14.50 -37.40
C MET A 1 -31.05 -15.64 -36.59
N THR A 2 -31.73 -15.96 -35.50
CA THR A 2 -31.38 -16.83 -34.36
C THR A 2 -31.38 -18.33 -34.70
N ARG A 3 -30.56 -19.14 -33.99
CA ARG A 3 -30.80 -20.56 -33.57
C ARG A 3 -29.60 -21.02 -32.71
N ILE A 4 -29.66 -21.13 -31.38
CA ILE A 4 -30.30 -22.14 -30.48
C ILE A 4 -29.71 -23.57 -30.61
N GLN A 5 -28.91 -23.94 -29.59
CA GLN A 5 -28.85 -25.19 -28.76
C GLN A 5 -28.83 -26.59 -29.48
N LYS A 6 -28.15 -27.68 -29.03
CA LYS A 6 -27.96 -28.27 -27.68
C LYS A 6 -27.22 -29.66 -27.76
N TYR A 7 -26.59 -30.09 -26.65
CA TYR A 7 -26.14 -31.46 -26.21
C TYR A 7 -25.01 -32.18 -27.01
N VAL A 8 -24.14 -33.07 -26.51
CA VAL A 8 -24.14 -34.20 -25.54
C VAL A 8 -22.64 -34.38 -25.10
N ALA A 9 -22.19 -34.80 -23.91
CA ALA A 9 -22.35 -36.11 -23.28
C ALA A 9 -21.79 -36.10 -21.85
N ALA A 10 -22.52 -36.71 -20.93
CA ALA A 10 -22.05 -37.14 -19.63
C ALA A 10 -21.70 -38.64 -19.69
N ALA A 11 -20.61 -39.05 -19.03
CA ALA A 11 -20.36 -40.44 -18.68
C ALA A 11 -19.84 -40.48 -17.24
N ALA A 12 -20.57 -41.19 -16.39
CA ALA A 12 -20.25 -41.47 -14.99
C ALA A 12 -19.68 -42.88 -14.87
N VAL A 13 -18.67 -43.08 -14.00
CA VAL A 13 -18.45 -44.37 -13.30
C VAL A 13 -17.93 -44.07 -11.90
N ALA A 14 -18.59 -44.67 -10.92
CA ALA A 14 -18.30 -44.64 -9.49
C ALA A 14 -17.60 -45.94 -9.04
N VAL A 15 -16.73 -45.89 -8.02
CA VAL A 15 -16.50 -47.00 -7.07
C VAL A 15 -16.14 -46.43 -5.69
N THR A 16 -16.92 -46.85 -4.69
CA THR A 16 -16.80 -46.65 -3.24
C THR A 16 -16.07 -47.80 -2.56
N VAL A 17 -15.31 -47.54 -1.48
CA VAL A 17 -15.02 -48.54 -0.41
C VAL A 17 -15.03 -47.91 1.00
N LEU A 18 -15.94 -48.47 1.81
CA LEU A 18 -16.15 -48.60 3.28
C LEU A 18 -14.97 -48.25 4.23
N GLY A 19 -15.16 -47.51 5.34
CA GLY A 19 -15.61 -47.97 6.68
C GLY A 19 -14.39 -48.19 7.60
N VAL A 20 -14.22 -47.58 8.80
CA VAL A 20 -14.81 -47.92 10.13
C VAL A 20 -14.54 -46.78 11.16
N PRO A 21 -15.27 -46.69 12.30
CA PRO A 21 -15.11 -45.66 13.33
C PRO A 21 -14.18 -46.09 14.48
N SER A 22 -13.61 -45.12 15.21
CA SER A 22 -12.97 -45.37 16.51
C SER A 22 -13.14 -44.16 17.42
N VAL A 23 -14.05 -44.28 18.38
CA VAL A 23 -14.10 -43.42 19.57
C VAL A 23 -13.38 -44.16 20.68
N SER A 24 -12.42 -43.51 21.35
CA SER A 24 -12.29 -43.55 22.81
C SER A 24 -11.13 -42.73 23.36
N TYR A 25 -11.51 -41.96 24.40
CA TYR A 25 -10.81 -41.61 25.63
C TYR A 25 -9.51 -40.79 25.64
N ALA A 26 -9.62 -39.71 26.41
CA ALA A 26 -8.53 -38.96 27.00
C ALA A 26 -7.66 -39.85 27.91
N ALA A 27 -6.35 -39.68 27.81
CA ALA A 27 -5.39 -40.01 28.85
C ALA A 27 -4.42 -38.82 28.97
N SER A 28 -4.43 -38.18 30.12
CA SER A 28 -3.37 -37.26 30.53
C SER A 28 -2.05 -38.02 30.61
N GLN A 29 -1.03 -37.55 29.89
CA GLN A 29 0.37 -37.82 30.26
C GLN A 29 1.10 -36.49 30.39
N GLU A 30 1.44 -36.18 31.64
CA GLU A 30 2.51 -35.29 32.01
C GLU A 30 3.85 -35.80 31.46
N GLY A 31 4.69 -34.86 31.05
CA GLY A 31 6.14 -35.05 31.03
C GLY A 31 6.73 -35.65 29.75
N LYS A 32 7.12 -34.78 28.81
CA LYS A 32 8.52 -34.63 28.35
C LYS A 32 8.60 -33.53 27.29
N ALA A 33 9.58 -32.65 27.47
CA ALA A 33 9.87 -31.52 26.60
C ALA A 33 10.02 -31.97 25.13
N ALA A 34 8.97 -31.79 24.34
CA ALA A 34 9.11 -31.70 22.90
C ALA A 34 9.64 -30.30 22.62
N TYR A 35 10.89 -30.23 22.16
CA TYR A 35 11.40 -29.05 21.46
C TYR A 35 10.32 -28.64 20.46
N GLY A 36 9.63 -27.55 20.75
CA GLY A 36 8.70 -26.96 19.83
C GLY A 36 9.50 -26.63 18.59
N THR A 37 9.34 -27.42 17.54
CA THR A 37 9.67 -27.00 16.19
C THR A 37 8.80 -25.77 15.97
N THR A 38 9.34 -24.59 16.27
CA THR A 38 8.82 -23.33 15.75
C THR A 38 8.79 -23.54 14.25
N ALA A 39 7.61 -23.88 13.73
CA ALA A 39 7.35 -23.84 12.32
C ALA A 39 7.79 -22.45 11.90
N HIS A 40 8.92 -22.37 11.21
CA HIS A 40 9.41 -21.14 10.62
C HIS A 40 8.30 -20.73 9.66
N ARG A 41 7.40 -19.85 10.12
CA ARG A 41 6.41 -19.25 9.24
C ARG A 41 7.23 -18.60 8.15
N ALA A 42 7.15 -19.16 6.94
CA ALA A 42 7.85 -18.62 5.80
C ALA A 42 7.52 -17.12 5.75
N ALA A 43 8.55 -16.28 5.88
CA ALA A 43 8.36 -14.85 5.89
C ALA A 43 7.75 -14.48 4.53
N HIS A 44 6.59 -13.84 4.55
CA HIS A 44 6.02 -13.31 3.31
C HIS A 44 7.01 -12.30 2.71
N PRO A 45 7.20 -12.30 1.37
CA PRO A 45 8.01 -11.27 0.72
C PRO A 45 7.55 -9.88 1.14
N ALA A 46 8.50 -8.97 1.36
CA ALA A 46 8.17 -7.58 1.64
C ALA A 46 7.36 -6.99 0.46
N PRO A 47 6.33 -6.17 0.74
CA PRO A 47 5.54 -5.55 -0.32
C PRO A 47 6.43 -4.62 -1.16
N THR A 48 6.06 -4.41 -2.41
CA THR A 48 6.67 -3.41 -3.30
C THR A 48 5.62 -2.39 -3.73
N ALA A 49 6.07 -1.29 -4.32
CA ALA A 49 5.15 -0.35 -4.94
C ALA A 49 4.25 -1.02 -5.98
N ARG A 50 2.99 -0.58 -6.06
CA ARG A 50 2.09 -0.95 -7.16
C ARG A 50 2.59 -0.24 -8.41
N ILE A 51 2.83 -1.00 -9.47
CA ILE A 51 3.15 -0.44 -10.78
C ILE A 51 1.85 0.00 -11.44
N VAL A 52 1.83 1.22 -11.98
CA VAL A 52 0.69 1.81 -12.68
C VAL A 52 1.09 2.25 -14.09
N ALA A 53 0.13 2.26 -15.01
CA ALA A 53 0.34 2.87 -16.31
C ALA A 53 0.40 4.41 -16.18
N SER A 54 1.07 5.06 -17.12
CA SER A 54 1.04 6.52 -17.23
C SER A 54 -0.40 6.99 -17.44
N GLY A 55 -0.87 7.94 -16.63
CA GLY A 55 -2.24 8.43 -16.64
C GLY A 55 -3.26 7.49 -16.00
N GLU A 56 -2.87 6.40 -15.36
CA GLU A 56 -3.82 5.55 -14.61
C GLU A 56 -4.28 6.24 -13.33
N HIS A 57 -5.58 6.53 -13.25
CA HIS A 57 -6.21 7.11 -12.06
C HIS A 57 -6.36 6.07 -10.95
N VAL A 58 -5.62 6.26 -9.87
CA VAL A 58 -5.73 5.46 -8.65
C VAL A 58 -6.62 6.19 -7.66
N LYS A 59 -7.76 5.57 -7.33
CA LYS A 59 -8.65 6.06 -6.29
C LYS A 59 -7.99 5.98 -4.92
N VAL A 60 -8.01 7.11 -4.22
CA VAL A 60 -7.71 7.24 -2.80
C VAL A 60 -9.05 7.28 -2.05
N THR A 61 -9.03 7.16 -0.72
CA THR A 61 -10.24 7.31 0.10
C THR A 61 -10.85 8.70 -0.09
N ASP A 62 -12.13 8.83 0.22
CA ASP A 62 -12.88 10.10 0.20
C ASP A 62 -12.95 10.77 -1.18
N GLY A 63 -12.90 9.99 -2.26
CA GLY A 63 -13.10 10.50 -3.62
C GLY A 63 -11.91 11.27 -4.21
N ALA A 64 -10.78 11.31 -3.51
CA ALA A 64 -9.52 11.81 -4.07
C ALA A 64 -8.93 10.80 -5.07
N GLU A 65 -8.20 11.29 -6.06
CA GLU A 65 -7.50 10.47 -7.05
C GLU A 65 -6.06 10.92 -7.22
N VAL A 66 -5.18 9.97 -7.54
CA VAL A 66 -3.76 10.21 -7.81
C VAL A 66 -3.38 9.45 -9.08
N TRP A 67 -2.63 10.10 -9.97
CA TRP A 67 -2.04 9.44 -11.14
C TRP A 67 -0.64 9.98 -11.42
N LEU A 68 0.13 9.18 -12.15
CA LEU A 68 1.52 9.47 -12.47
C LEU A 68 1.64 9.58 -13.99
N THR A 69 2.45 10.53 -14.45
CA THR A 69 3.02 10.56 -15.80
C THR A 69 4.53 10.64 -15.69
N GLU A 70 5.27 10.48 -16.78
CA GLU A 70 6.73 10.61 -16.76
C GLU A 70 7.20 11.98 -16.21
N GLU A 71 6.37 13.01 -16.36
CA GLU A 71 6.65 14.38 -15.93
C GLU A 71 6.37 14.63 -14.44
N GLY A 72 5.52 13.82 -13.81
CA GLY A 72 5.28 13.94 -12.37
C GLY A 72 3.97 13.34 -11.85
N LYS A 73 3.63 13.76 -10.63
CA LYS A 73 2.42 13.34 -9.91
C LYS A 73 1.31 14.33 -10.15
N TYR A 74 0.11 13.82 -10.43
CA TYR A 74 -1.12 14.59 -10.39
C TYR A 74 -2.07 14.08 -9.31
N TRP A 75 -2.97 14.95 -8.86
CA TRP A 75 -4.06 14.57 -7.95
C TRP A 75 -5.26 15.49 -8.07
N THR A 76 -6.41 15.01 -7.61
CA THR A 76 -7.63 15.78 -7.38
C THR A 76 -8.22 15.42 -6.03
N THR A 77 -9.06 16.31 -5.49
CA THR A 77 -9.89 16.03 -4.32
C THR A 77 -11.33 16.46 -4.58
N PRO A 78 -12.31 15.98 -3.82
CA PRO A 78 -13.69 16.43 -4.00
C PRO A 78 -13.87 17.95 -3.85
N THR A 79 -13.05 18.58 -3.00
CA THR A 79 -13.08 20.03 -2.75
C THR A 79 -12.28 20.84 -3.75
N ASN A 80 -11.35 20.20 -4.47
CA ASN A 80 -10.58 20.79 -5.56
C ASN A 80 -10.49 19.79 -6.73
N PRO A 81 -11.51 19.76 -7.59
CA PRO A 81 -11.61 18.78 -8.68
C PRO A 81 -10.69 19.10 -9.86
N ASP A 82 -10.10 20.29 -9.91
CA ASP A 82 -9.14 20.66 -10.94
C ASP A 82 -7.80 19.93 -10.70
N PRO A 83 -7.24 19.25 -11.74
CA PRO A 83 -5.99 18.54 -11.60
C PRO A 83 -4.85 19.40 -11.04
N GLN A 84 -4.36 19.01 -9.88
CA GLN A 84 -3.14 19.54 -9.28
C GLN A 84 -1.93 18.76 -9.81
N PHE A 85 -0.75 19.39 -9.82
CA PHE A 85 0.45 18.79 -10.39
C PHE A 85 1.71 19.07 -9.57
N ARG A 86 2.56 18.06 -9.44
CA ARG A 86 3.91 18.15 -8.88
C ARG A 86 4.90 17.51 -9.84
N SER A 87 5.67 18.37 -10.50
CA SER A 87 6.71 17.98 -11.45
C SER A 87 7.89 17.26 -10.79
N VAL A 88 8.51 16.38 -11.58
CA VAL A 88 9.82 15.75 -11.30
C VAL A 88 10.88 16.12 -12.33
N VAL A 89 10.55 16.98 -13.30
CA VAL A 89 11.41 17.34 -14.45
C VAL A 89 11.75 18.84 -14.51
N ASP A 90 11.13 19.66 -13.67
CA ASP A 90 11.32 21.12 -13.65
C ASP A 90 12.58 21.58 -12.89
N GLY A 91 13.37 20.65 -12.35
CA GLY A 91 14.56 20.94 -11.56
C GLY A 91 14.31 21.27 -10.08
N ASN A 92 13.06 21.26 -9.62
CA ASN A 92 12.72 21.55 -8.22
C ASN A 92 12.99 20.37 -7.26
N ILE A 93 13.41 19.23 -7.79
CA ILE A 93 13.86 18.07 -6.99
C ILE A 93 15.18 17.54 -7.53
N ASP A 94 16.06 17.12 -6.62
CA ASP A 94 17.28 16.41 -6.96
C ASP A 94 17.08 14.91 -6.75
N ARG A 95 16.88 14.18 -7.85
CA ARG A 95 16.67 12.72 -7.83
C ARG A 95 17.96 11.91 -7.63
N SER A 96 19.13 12.56 -7.61
CA SER A 96 20.40 11.89 -7.32
C SER A 96 20.60 11.63 -5.82
N HIS A 97 19.81 12.29 -4.98
CA HIS A 97 19.80 12.12 -3.53
C HIS A 97 18.44 11.59 -3.04
N PRO A 98 18.42 10.76 -1.98
CA PRO A 98 17.17 10.31 -1.38
C PRO A 98 16.31 11.48 -0.91
N GLY A 99 15.05 11.52 -1.35
CA GLY A 99 14.12 12.57 -0.94
C GLY A 99 12.68 12.09 -0.86
N VAL A 100 11.91 12.77 -0.02
CA VAL A 100 10.47 12.60 0.12
C VAL A 100 9.82 13.98 0.12
N SER A 101 8.76 14.16 -0.65
CA SER A 101 7.92 15.35 -0.57
C SER A 101 6.59 15.04 0.11
N MET A 102 5.84 16.08 0.45
CA MET A 102 4.57 15.95 1.14
C MET A 102 3.60 17.04 0.69
N GLN A 103 2.38 16.62 0.46
CA GLN A 103 1.18 17.43 0.24
C GLN A 103 0.11 16.86 1.17
N ALA A 104 -0.65 17.75 1.81
CA ALA A 104 -1.78 17.39 2.63
C ALA A 104 -3.00 18.16 2.11
N GLU A 105 -4.03 17.42 1.77
CA GLU A 105 -5.34 17.94 1.41
C GLU A 105 -6.30 17.48 2.50
N GLY A 106 -6.99 18.40 3.16
CA GLY A 106 -7.87 18.02 4.27
C GLY A 106 -9.07 18.92 4.40
N SER A 107 -10.04 18.42 5.13
CA SER A 107 -11.30 19.09 5.44
C SER A 107 -11.33 19.55 6.90
N ALA A 108 -12.26 20.46 7.19
CA ALA A 108 -12.44 21.00 8.54
C ALA A 108 -12.87 19.96 9.59
N ASP A 109 -13.26 18.75 9.15
CA ASP A 109 -13.63 17.60 9.97
C ASP A 109 -12.42 16.77 10.46
N GLY A 110 -11.20 17.14 10.05
CA GLY A 110 -9.97 16.49 10.50
C GLY A 110 -9.56 15.27 9.67
N HIS A 111 -10.24 15.00 8.55
CA HIS A 111 -9.82 13.98 7.59
C HIS A 111 -8.84 14.56 6.57
N PHE A 112 -7.68 13.91 6.43
CA PHE A 112 -6.61 14.34 5.52
C PHE A 112 -6.22 13.23 4.56
N VAL A 113 -6.14 13.59 3.28
CA VAL A 113 -5.42 12.85 2.25
C VAL A 113 -3.99 13.38 2.19
N LEU A 114 -3.05 12.52 2.54
CA LEU A 114 -1.62 12.82 2.50
C LEU A 114 -1.01 12.14 1.27
N SER A 115 -0.18 12.85 0.53
CA SER A 115 0.54 12.26 -0.60
C SER A 115 1.87 12.95 -0.85
N GLY A 116 2.73 12.34 -1.65
CA GLY A 116 4.02 12.94 -1.97
C GLY A 116 4.87 12.09 -2.89
N LEU A 117 5.99 12.64 -3.32
CA LEU A 117 6.99 11.94 -4.11
C LEU A 117 7.97 11.23 -3.18
N TYR A 118 8.55 10.12 -3.64
CA TYR A 118 9.79 9.57 -3.10
C TYR A 118 10.75 9.26 -4.26
N TYR A 119 12.05 9.48 -4.06
CA TYR A 119 13.05 9.35 -5.12
C TYR A 119 14.46 9.16 -4.55
N GLY A 120 15.39 8.76 -5.41
CA GLY A 120 16.83 8.75 -5.14
C GLY A 120 17.31 7.76 -4.07
N GLY A 121 16.42 6.97 -3.49
CA GLY A 121 16.76 5.98 -2.47
C GLY A 121 17.42 4.73 -3.06
N LYS A 122 18.23 4.05 -2.24
CA LYS A 122 18.91 2.82 -2.63
C LYS A 122 18.06 1.59 -2.29
N GLY A 123 17.98 0.65 -3.22
CA GLY A 123 17.18 -0.58 -3.06
C GLY A 123 15.79 -0.44 -3.67
N THR A 124 14.88 -1.35 -3.32
CA THR A 124 13.50 -1.36 -3.80
C THR A 124 12.58 -0.79 -2.73
N ALA A 125 11.87 0.30 -3.01
CA ALA A 125 10.90 0.88 -2.08
C ALA A 125 9.79 -0.12 -1.74
N SER A 126 9.35 -0.12 -0.48
CA SER A 126 8.49 -1.17 0.06
C SER A 126 7.32 -0.65 0.88
N ARG A 127 7.60 0.19 1.87
CA ARG A 127 6.59 0.68 2.82
C ARG A 127 6.84 2.14 3.15
N VAL A 128 5.79 2.89 3.43
CA VAL A 128 5.87 4.25 3.95
C VAL A 128 5.17 4.35 5.30
N THR A 129 5.78 5.07 6.22
CA THR A 129 5.19 5.44 7.50
C THR A 129 5.14 6.95 7.63
N VAL A 130 4.01 7.46 8.08
CA VAL A 130 3.79 8.87 8.37
C VAL A 130 3.52 8.99 9.86
N GLN A 131 4.38 9.70 10.58
CA GLN A 131 4.11 10.00 11.98
C GLN A 131 3.10 11.14 12.06
N THR A 132 2.08 10.97 12.90
CA THR A 132 1.13 12.02 13.24
C THR A 132 0.97 12.10 14.76
N LYS A 133 0.44 13.21 15.29
CA LYS A 133 0.07 13.32 16.71
C LYS A 133 -0.94 12.26 17.16
N ALA A 134 -1.79 11.77 16.25
CA ALA A 134 -2.75 10.70 16.52
C ALA A 134 -2.13 9.29 16.44
N GLY A 135 -0.89 9.17 15.96
CA GLY A 135 -0.19 7.90 15.78
C GLY A 135 0.45 7.75 14.40
N THR A 136 1.11 6.63 14.18
CA THR A 136 1.75 6.32 12.89
C THR A 136 0.71 5.78 11.91
N VAL A 137 0.65 6.36 10.72
CA VAL A 137 -0.15 5.90 9.59
C VAL A 137 0.75 5.19 8.58
N HIS A 138 0.22 4.11 8.00
CA HIS A 138 0.87 3.39 6.90
C HIS A 138 0.24 3.80 5.57
N GLY A 139 1.08 4.18 4.62
CA GLY A 139 0.63 4.55 3.28
C GLY A 139 0.85 3.44 2.25
N LYS A 140 0.46 3.76 1.02
CA LYS A 140 0.65 2.95 -0.18
C LYS A 140 1.68 3.62 -1.08
N LEU A 141 2.35 2.82 -1.91
CA LEU A 141 3.37 3.27 -2.86
C LEU A 141 2.94 2.94 -4.29
N LEU A 142 3.16 3.88 -5.21
CA LEU A 142 2.95 3.77 -6.65
C LEU A 142 4.26 4.07 -7.39
N GLU A 143 4.51 3.39 -8.49
CA GLU A 143 5.58 3.71 -9.45
C GLU A 143 5.08 3.51 -10.88
N LEU A 144 5.67 4.23 -11.84
CA LEU A 144 5.50 3.93 -13.26
C LEU A 144 6.31 2.70 -13.65
N ALA A 145 5.84 2.00 -14.68
CA ALA A 145 6.65 0.98 -15.34
C ALA A 145 7.95 1.57 -15.93
N GLY A 146 9.00 0.76 -16.07
CA GLY A 146 10.22 1.17 -16.79
C GLY A 146 11.33 1.82 -15.95
N LYS A 147 11.26 1.77 -14.62
CA LYS A 147 12.27 2.31 -13.68
C LYS A 147 12.45 3.84 -13.77
N PRO A 148 11.40 4.62 -13.47
CA PRO A 148 11.45 6.08 -13.52
C PRO A 148 12.43 6.73 -12.50
N GLY A 149 12.87 5.98 -11.48
CA GLY A 149 13.75 6.50 -10.42
C GLY A 149 13.04 7.33 -9.34
N TRP A 150 11.71 7.37 -9.39
CA TRP A 150 10.84 8.03 -8.42
C TRP A 150 9.48 7.32 -8.38
N GLY A 151 8.72 7.59 -7.32
CA GLY A 151 7.34 7.13 -7.19
C GLY A 151 6.51 8.06 -6.31
N VAL A 152 5.26 7.67 -6.09
CA VAL A 152 4.30 8.41 -5.25
C VAL A 152 3.92 7.58 -4.05
N TRP A 153 3.88 8.22 -2.89
CA TRP A 153 3.25 7.67 -1.71
C TRP A 153 1.92 8.38 -1.42
N TYR A 154 0.97 7.68 -0.83
CA TYR A 154 -0.26 8.28 -0.32
C TYR A 154 -0.80 7.54 0.91
N ALA A 155 -1.49 8.26 1.78
CA ALA A 155 -2.12 7.76 2.99
C ALA A 155 -3.33 8.61 3.36
N THR A 156 -4.20 8.10 4.23
CA THR A 156 -5.24 8.92 4.87
C THR A 156 -5.02 8.95 6.37
N ALA A 157 -5.19 10.13 6.97
CA ALA A 157 -5.03 10.36 8.39
C ALA A 157 -6.28 11.04 8.95
N VAL A 158 -6.63 10.69 10.19
CA VAL A 158 -7.62 11.41 10.98
C VAL A 158 -6.88 12.12 12.09
N VAL A 159 -7.03 13.44 12.16
CA VAL A 159 -6.32 14.31 13.08
C VAL A 159 -7.35 15.09 13.90
N PRO A 160 -7.20 15.20 15.22
CA PRO A 160 -8.10 16.00 16.05
C PRO A 160 -8.24 17.43 15.51
N THR A 161 -9.47 17.92 15.36
CA THR A 161 -9.80 19.23 14.75
C THR A 161 -9.23 20.43 15.52
N THR A 162 -8.85 20.25 16.79
CA THR A 162 -8.11 21.23 17.58
C THR A 162 -6.71 21.52 17.03
N ASP A 163 -6.12 20.59 16.29
CA ASP A 163 -4.83 20.75 15.59
C ASP A 163 -5.03 21.17 14.10
N GLY A 164 -6.27 21.15 13.59
CA GLY A 164 -6.62 21.33 12.18
C GLY A 164 -6.74 22.79 11.73
N GLN A 165 -6.52 23.77 12.61
CA GLN A 165 -6.51 25.19 12.24
C GLN A 165 -5.16 25.59 11.63
N GLY A 166 -4.97 25.21 10.36
CA GLY A 166 -4.11 25.92 9.41
C GLY A 166 -2.63 25.53 9.33
N GLY A 167 -2.17 24.46 9.99
CA GLY A 167 -0.77 24.05 9.95
C GLY A 167 -0.54 22.54 9.87
N LEU A 168 0.63 22.14 9.34
CA LEU A 168 1.09 20.74 9.27
C LEU A 168 1.75 20.26 10.58
N THR A 169 1.50 20.96 11.69
CA THR A 169 2.16 20.71 12.99
C THR A 169 1.74 19.38 13.62
N TYR A 170 0.69 18.75 13.11
CA TYR A 170 0.28 17.42 13.49
C TYR A 170 1.13 16.31 12.85
N LEU A 171 1.90 16.62 11.81
CA LEU A 171 2.78 15.68 11.12
C LEU A 171 4.17 15.69 11.75
N GLY A 172 4.77 14.50 11.82
CA GLY A 172 6.17 14.31 12.11
C GLY A 172 6.87 13.71 10.90
N THR A 173 7.78 12.78 11.18
CA THR A 173 8.62 12.16 10.17
C THR A 173 7.83 11.31 9.17
N ILE A 174 8.12 11.47 7.88
CA ILE A 174 7.69 10.56 6.82
C ILE A 174 8.89 9.73 6.38
N THR A 175 8.77 8.40 6.45
CA THR A 175 9.88 7.50 6.08
C THR A 175 9.39 6.47 5.08
N VAL A 176 10.07 6.41 3.93
CA VAL A 176 9.96 5.30 2.99
C VAL A 176 11.07 4.31 3.32
N TYR A 177 10.74 3.03 3.44
CA TYR A 177 11.70 1.95 3.68
C TYR A 177 11.81 1.06 2.46
N ASP A 178 12.98 0.45 2.30
CA ASP A 178 13.22 -0.59 1.30
C ASP A 178 12.72 -1.97 1.77
N THR A 179 12.77 -2.96 0.86
CA THR A 179 12.38 -4.35 1.14
C THR A 179 13.24 -5.06 2.20
N LYS A 180 14.38 -4.48 2.59
CA LYS A 180 15.25 -4.94 3.68
C LYS A 180 14.99 -4.20 5.00
N GLY A 181 13.99 -3.32 5.03
CA GLY A 181 13.64 -2.51 6.19
C GLY A 181 14.57 -1.32 6.45
N ARG A 182 15.49 -1.01 5.54
CA ARG A 182 16.39 0.15 5.62
C ARG A 182 15.65 1.40 5.14
N VAL A 183 16.10 2.58 5.58
CA VAL A 183 15.54 3.85 5.08
C VAL A 183 15.89 3.99 3.60
N TYR A 184 14.86 4.06 2.77
CA TYR A 184 14.96 4.39 1.35
C TYR A 184 15.11 5.91 1.19
N ALA A 185 14.21 6.67 1.81
CA ALA A 185 14.23 8.13 1.86
C ALA A 185 13.37 8.63 3.05
N GLN A 186 13.60 9.87 3.51
CA GLN A 186 12.91 10.42 4.67
C GLN A 186 12.71 11.94 4.55
N LEU A 187 11.58 12.42 5.06
CA LEU A 187 11.29 13.82 5.35
C LEU A 187 11.07 13.94 6.86
N LYS A 188 11.68 14.94 7.50
CA LYS A 188 11.61 15.19 8.95
C LYS A 188 10.86 16.47 9.24
#